data_AF-A0AAV5Y092-F1
#
_entry.id   AF-A0AAV5Y092-F1
#
_cell.length_a   1.000
_cell.length_b   1.000
_cell.length_c   1.000
_cell.angle_alpha   90.00
_cell.angle_beta   90.00
_cell.angle_gamma   90.00
#
_symmetry.space_group_name_H-M   'P 1'
#
loop_
_entity.id
_entity.type
_entity.pdbx_description
1 polymer ?
#
loop_
_entity_poly.entity_id
_entity_poly.type
_entity_poly.pdbx_seq_one_letter_code
_entity_poly.pdbx_strand_id
1 'polypeptide(L)' 'MNEREAFGEFEATTLFCPRCRRATPARRKLLLVLPTGRKYDYLCADCGSQVGAKTDNDSTDFYQTIAPRRPS' A
#
# COMPACT_ATOMS: atom_id res chain seq x y z
N MET A 1 7.55 14.11 -22.30
CA MET A 1 6.47 14.12 -21.28
C MET A 1 6.19 12.67 -20.93
N ASN A 2 6.32 12.29 -19.67
CA ASN A 2 6.33 10.89 -19.23
C ASN A 2 4.93 10.27 -19.28
N GLU A 3 4.61 9.53 -20.35
CA GLU A 3 3.34 8.82 -20.58
C GLU A 3 3.20 7.51 -19.77
N ARG A 4 3.97 7.32 -18.68
CA ARG A 4 4.03 6.05 -17.93
C ARG A 4 3.20 6.03 -16.64
N GLU A 5 2.53 7.12 -16.27
CA GLU A 5 1.75 7.20 -15.02
C GLU A 5 0.22 7.03 -15.21
N ALA A 6 -0.23 6.52 -16.35
CA ALA A 6 -1.67 6.37 -16.63
C ALA A 6 -2.25 4.98 -16.31
N PHE A 7 -1.45 4.07 -15.75
CA PHE A 7 -1.93 2.79 -15.23
C PHE A 7 -1.87 2.84 -13.70
N GLY A 8 -2.88 3.43 -13.08
CA GLY A 8 -3.08 3.26 -11.65
C GLY A 8 -3.15 1.77 -11.35
N GLU A 9 -2.35 1.29 -10.39
CA GLU A 9 -2.44 -0.11 -9.95
C GLU A 9 -3.89 -0.46 -9.61
N PHE A 10 -4.42 -1.52 -10.22
CA PHE A 10 -5.73 -2.04 -9.88
C PHE A 10 -5.70 -2.62 -8.46
N GLU A 11 -6.05 -1.80 -7.47
CA GLU A 11 -6.20 -2.25 -6.10
C GLU A 11 -7.62 -2.75 -5.84
N ALA A 12 -7.73 -3.93 -5.22
CA ALA A 12 -9.00 -4.47 -4.77
C ALA A 12 -9.64 -3.50 -3.75
N THR A 13 -10.66 -2.77 -4.21
CA THR A 13 -11.35 -1.78 -3.38
C THR A 13 -12.14 -2.45 -2.24
N THR A 14 -12.50 -3.72 -2.41
CA THR A 14 -13.32 -4.49 -1.46
C THR A 14 -12.71 -5.87 -1.21
N LEU A 15 -12.59 -6.25 0.06
CA LEU A 15 -12.09 -7.56 0.51
C LEU A 15 -13.07 -8.16 1.52
N PHE A 16 -13.13 -9.49 1.58
CA PHE A 16 -13.93 -10.19 2.58
C PHE A 16 -13.31 -10.03 3.97
N CYS A 17 -14.08 -9.51 4.92
CA CYS A 17 -13.66 -9.42 6.31
C CYS A 17 -14.21 -10.61 7.11
N PRO A 18 -13.36 -11.46 7.72
CA PRO A 18 -13.83 -12.60 8.52
C PRO A 18 -14.55 -12.17 9.80
N ARG A 19 -14.26 -10.97 10.33
CA ARG A 19 -14.96 -10.43 11.51
C ARG A 19 -16.33 -9.85 11.19
N CYS A 20 -16.45 -9.09 10.10
CA CYS A 20 -17.74 -8.52 9.66
C CYS A 20 -18.59 -9.51 8.86
N ARG A 21 -17.99 -10.64 8.43
CA ARG A 21 -18.60 -11.71 7.61
C ARG A 21 -19.24 -11.18 6.32
N ARG A 22 -18.67 -10.12 5.75
CA ARG A 22 -19.14 -9.49 4.51
C ARG A 22 -17.97 -8.93 3.72
N ALA A 23 -18.20 -8.67 2.44
CA ALA A 23 -17.30 -7.87 1.62
C ALA A 23 -17.33 -6.42 2.14
N THR A 24 -16.17 -5.91 2.54
CA THR A 24 -16.00 -4.56 3.09
C THR A 24 -14.94 -3.81 2.32
N PRO A 25 -15.07 -2.48 2.17
CA PRO A 25 -14.01 -1.70 1.56
C PRO A 25 -12.71 -1.85 2.36
N ALA A 26 -11.60 -2.07 1.65
CA ALA A 26 -10.30 -2.24 2.26
C ALA A 26 -9.52 -0.93 2.24
N ARG A 27 -8.89 -0.59 3.35
CA ARG A 27 -7.96 0.53 3.46
C ARG A 27 -6.54 -0.03 3.48
N ARG A 28 -5.71 0.38 2.53
CA ARG A 28 -4.29 0.06 2.54
C ARG A 28 -3.55 0.94 3.54
N LYS A 29 -2.61 0.35 4.27
CA LYS A 29 -1.68 1.05 5.15
C LYS A 29 -0.26 0.60 4.82
N LEU A 30 0.61 1.55 4.48
CA LEU A 30 2.03 1.27 4.32
C LEU A 30 2.60 0.85 5.68
N LEU A 31 3.18 -0.34 5.73
CA LEU A 31 3.85 -0.86 6.92
C LEU A 31 5.34 -0.57 6.88
N LEU A 32 5.99 -0.88 5.76
CA LEU A 32 7.44 -0.88 5.62
C LEU A 32 7.85 -0.45 4.23
N VAL A 33 8.89 0.37 4.17
CA VAL A 33 9.61 0.75 2.96
C VAL A 33 10.91 -0.04 2.97
N LEU A 34 11.11 -0.88 1.95
CA LEU A 34 12.24 -1.80 1.83
C LEU A 34 13.03 -1.46 0.56
N PRO A 35 14.32 -1.80 0.48
CA PRO A 35 15.11 -1.61 -0.75
C PRO A 35 14.53 -2.36 -1.95
N THR A 36 13.79 -3.44 -1.71
CA THR A 36 13.14 -4.27 -2.73
C THR A 36 11.73 -3.81 -3.07
N GLY A 37 11.15 -2.86 -2.33
CA GLY A 37 9.77 -2.46 -2.54
C GLY A 37 9.02 -2.02 -1.29
N ARG A 38 7.69 -1.99 -1.35
CA ARG A 38 6.82 -1.48 -0.27
C ARG A 38 5.89 -2.57 0.23
N LYS A 39 5.79 -2.73 1.54
CA LYS A 39 4.86 -3.67 2.18
C LYS A 39 3.64 -2.91 2.71
N TYR A 40 2.46 -3.37 2.33
CA TYR A 40 1.18 -2.83 2.74
C TYR A 40 0.34 -3.89 3.44
N ASP A 41 -0.39 -3.46 4.45
CA ASP A 41 -1.51 -4.22 5.01
C ASP A 41 -2.83 -3.65 4.52
N TYR A 42 -3.76 -4.55 4.20
CA TYR A 42 -5.15 -4.20 3.95
C TYR A 42 -5.95 -4.40 5.22
N LEU A 43 -6.57 -3.33 5.69
CA LEU A 43 -7.42 -3.32 6.88
C LEU A 43 -8.88 -3.12 6.46
N CYS A 44 -9.80 -3.80 7.14
CA CYS A 44 -11.23 -3.55 6.99
C CYS A 44 -11.54 -2.10 7.38
N ALA A 45 -12.20 -1.33 6.51
CA ALA A 45 -12.56 0.05 6.81
C ALA A 45 -13.57 0.19 7.96
N ASP A 46 -14.39 -0.84 8.21
CA ASP A 46 -15.40 -0.85 9.26
C ASP A 46 -14.83 -1.22 10.63
N CYS A 47 -14.08 -2.33 10.72
CA CYS A 47 -13.64 -2.89 12.01
C CYS A 47 -12.13 -2.85 12.24
N GLY A 48 -11.35 -2.43 11.24
CA GLY A 48 -9.89 -2.33 11.34
C GLY A 48 -9.12 -3.65 11.32
N SER A 49 -9.79 -4.80 11.20
CA SER A 49 -9.10 -6.10 11.14
C SER A 49 -8.27 -6.23 9.87
N GLN A 50 -7.11 -6.88 9.95
CA GLN A 50 -6.34 -7.24 8.77
C GLN A 50 -7.13 -8.22 7.91
N VAL A 51 -7.33 -7.86 6.64
CA VAL A 51 -8.06 -8.65 5.62
C VAL A 51 -7.14 -9.11 4.49
N GLY A 52 -5.90 -8.62 4.44
CA GLY A 52 -4.90 -9.04 3.48
C GLY A 52 -3.59 -8.26 3.64
N ALA A 53 -2.62 -8.59 2.78
CA ALA A 53 -1.36 -7.87 2.65
C ALA A 53 -0.89 -7.88 1.19
N LYS A 54 -0.15 -6.85 0.78
CA LYS A 54 0.51 -6.76 -0.53
C LYS A 54 1.96 -6.32 -0.33
N THR A 55 2.85 -6.89 -1.12
CA THR A 55 4.18 -6.34 -1.32
C THR A 55 4.29 -5.92 -2.77
N ASP A 56 4.61 -4.65 -2.99
CA ASP A 56 4.95 -4.11 -4.29
C ASP A 56 6.47 -4.05 -4.44
N ASN A 57 6.98 -4.05 -5.69
CA ASN A 57 8.40 -4.07 -6.01
C ASN A 57 8.96 -2.67 -6.37
N ASP A 58 8.20 -1.59 -6.14
CA ASP A 58 8.68 -0.22 -6.32
C ASP A 58 9.59 0.23 -5.17
N SER A 59 10.87 0.37 -5.47
CA SER A 59 11.90 0.81 -4.53
C SER A 59 12.05 2.34 -4.47
N THR A 60 11.26 3.12 -5.22
CA THR A 60 11.45 4.57 -5.36
C THR A 60 11.38 5.29 -4.01
N ASP A 61 10.40 4.91 -3.18
CA ASP A 61 10.18 5.48 -1.84
C ASP A 61 11.34 5.19 -0.87
N PHE A 62 12.01 4.05 -1.05
CA PHE A 62 13.19 3.72 -0.25
C PHE A 62 14.31 4.74 -0.45
N TYR A 63 14.63 5.07 -1.71
CA TYR A 63 15.67 6.06 -1.99
C TYR A 63 15.28 7.46 -1.52
N GLN A 64 13.99 7.80 -1.51
CA GLN A 64 13.51 9.08 -0.98
C GLN A 64 13.63 9.16 0.55
N THR A 65 13.37 8.07 1.26
CA THR A 65 13.44 8.03 2.74
C THR A 65 14.86 8.02 3.28
N ILE A 66 15.82 7.42 2.56
CA ILE A 66 17.23 7.38 2.99
C ILE A 66 18.08 8.54 2.46
N ALA A 67 17.62 9.28 1.44
CA ALA A 67 18.39 10.37 0.87
C ALA A 67 18.62 11.47 1.94
N PRO A 68 19.87 11.95 2.13
CA PRO A 68 20.13 13.03 3.05
C PRO A 68 19.35 14.26 2.58
N ARG A 69 18.51 14.82 3.46
CA ARG A 69 17.90 16.12 3.21
C ARG A 69 19.05 17.11 3.04
N ARG A 70 19.23 17.64 1.83
CA ARG A 70 20.11 18.80 1.61
C ARG A 70 19.61 19.91 2.54
N PRO A 71 20.39 20.33 3.55
CA PRO A 71 20.04 21.52 4.29
C PRO A 71 20.07 22.71 3.32
N SER A 72 19.04 23.55 3.39
CA SER A 72 18.90 24.81 2.66
C SER A 72 19.86 25.88 3.18
#